data_AF-A0A9D6I3X6-F1
#
_entry.id   AF-A0A9D6I3X6-F1
#
_cell.length_a   1.000
_cell.length_b   1.000
_cell.length_c   1.000
_cell.angle_alpha   90.00
_cell.angle_beta   90.00
_cell.angle_gamma   90.00
#
_symmetry.space_group_name_H-M   'P 1'
#
loop_
_entity.id
_entity.type
_entity.pdbx_description
1 polymer ?
#
loop_
_entity_poly.entity_id
_entity_poly.type
_entity_poly.pdbx_seq_one_letter_code
_entity_poly.pdbx_strand_id
1 'polypeptide(L)'
;EGKDPLSAGVPMETRCMACCVGKIRLQGLVRIAPDGAWAEDRYNPIYFLVKVEQVALPLYPQFGTEPNGYYIPPRWVPRPYLRQMFGPGVDQAIERYQAPSRELLAVLQLFKTTQKILFRYEIKEGPKVYETAINGKPWAMYNDTIIGYDKAGREAARVTVEEPVHVRPPEYINSL
;
A
#
# COMPACT_ATOMS: atom_id res chain seq x y z
N GLU A 1 3.59 -15.01 19.54
CA GLU A 1 2.80 -13.92 18.91
C GLU A 1 1.31 -14.16 19.08
N GLY A 2 0.48 -13.12 19.11
CA GLY A 2 -0.99 -13.26 19.18
C GLY A 2 -1.59 -13.37 20.59
N LYS A 3 -0.87 -12.95 21.64
CA LYS A 3 -1.44 -12.70 22.98
C LYS A 3 -1.54 -11.22 23.32
N ASP A 4 -1.21 -10.36 22.35
CA ASP A 4 -1.27 -8.92 22.53
C ASP A 4 -2.75 -8.49 22.59
N PRO A 5 -3.17 -7.83 23.68
CA PRO A 5 -4.54 -7.37 23.82
C PRO A 5 -4.93 -6.31 22.78
N LEU A 6 -3.97 -5.51 22.27
CA LEU A 6 -4.22 -4.47 21.28
C LEU A 6 -4.69 -5.05 19.94
N SER A 7 -4.21 -6.24 19.58
CA SER A 7 -4.63 -6.91 18.35
C SER A 7 -5.77 -7.91 18.55
N ALA A 8 -6.26 -8.10 19.78
CA ALA A 8 -7.25 -9.14 20.10
C ALA A 8 -6.83 -10.52 19.54
N GLY A 9 -5.54 -10.83 19.66
CA GLY A 9 -4.93 -12.10 19.29
C GLY A 9 -4.67 -12.35 17.80
N VAL A 10 -5.01 -11.42 16.90
CA VAL A 10 -4.62 -11.54 15.49
C VAL A 10 -3.18 -11.07 15.25
N PRO A 11 -2.52 -11.50 14.15
CA PRO A 11 -1.19 -11.02 13.81
C PRO A 11 -1.11 -9.50 13.74
N MET A 12 -0.07 -8.95 14.35
CA MET A 12 0.21 -7.51 14.40
C MET A 12 1.46 -7.20 13.59
N GLU A 13 1.57 -5.95 13.15
CA GLU A 13 2.77 -5.45 12.50
C GLU A 13 3.95 -5.42 13.48
N THR A 14 5.15 -5.63 12.95
CA THR A 14 6.39 -5.47 13.70
C THR A 14 6.61 -4.01 14.08
N ARG A 15 7.35 -3.76 15.17
CA ARG A 15 7.54 -2.41 15.73
C ARG A 15 8.00 -1.38 14.70
N CYS A 16 8.90 -1.75 13.79
CA CYS A 16 9.42 -0.82 12.79
C CYS A 16 8.38 -0.45 11.72
N MET A 17 7.36 -1.28 11.50
CA MET A 17 6.24 -1.04 10.60
C MET A 17 5.16 -0.24 11.33
N ALA A 18 4.78 -0.68 12.54
CA ALA A 18 3.75 -0.05 13.37
C ALA A 18 4.12 1.40 13.80
N CYS A 19 5.40 1.68 14.03
CA CYS A 19 5.91 3.00 14.42
C CYS A 19 6.35 3.87 13.22
N CYS A 20 5.98 3.52 11.99
CA CYS A 20 6.41 4.27 10.80
C CYS A 20 5.76 5.66 10.74
N VAL A 21 6.50 6.68 11.18
CA VAL A 21 6.04 8.09 11.19
C VAL A 21 5.68 8.57 9.78
N GLY A 22 6.48 8.16 8.78
CA GLY A 22 6.25 8.53 7.38
C GLY A 22 5.09 7.82 6.70
N LYS A 23 4.42 6.86 7.36
CA LYS A 23 3.36 6.01 6.76
C LYS A 23 3.78 5.35 5.43
N ILE A 24 5.05 4.95 5.31
CA ILE A 24 5.61 4.35 4.08
C ILE A 24 5.79 2.81 4.17
N ARG A 25 5.26 2.19 5.22
CA ARG A 25 5.40 0.75 5.47
C ARG A 25 4.03 0.08 5.52
N LEU A 26 3.97 -1.09 4.87
CA LEU A 26 2.83 -2.00 4.91
C LEU A 26 3.39 -3.41 5.12
N GLN A 27 2.93 -4.10 6.17
CA GLN A 27 3.32 -5.48 6.42
C GLN A 27 2.18 -6.43 6.05
N GLY A 28 2.51 -7.55 5.40
CA GLY A 28 1.57 -8.61 5.09
C GLY A 28 2.17 -9.99 5.32
N LEU A 29 1.29 -10.99 5.37
CA LEU A 29 1.65 -12.40 5.28
C LEU A 29 1.00 -12.96 4.02
N VAL A 30 1.82 -13.55 3.16
CA VAL A 30 1.40 -14.17 1.90
C VAL A 30 1.38 -15.68 2.04
N ARG A 31 0.49 -16.34 1.31
CA ARG A 31 0.40 -17.80 1.31
C ARG A 31 1.44 -18.37 0.37
N ILE A 32 2.07 -19.46 0.77
CA ILE A 32 3.04 -20.20 -0.04
C ILE A 32 2.37 -21.49 -0.52
N ALA A 33 2.44 -21.75 -1.82
CA ALA A 33 1.95 -22.95 -2.48
C ALA A 33 2.93 -24.13 -2.26
N PRO A 34 2.50 -25.39 -2.51
CA PRO A 34 3.34 -26.57 -2.27
C PRO A 34 4.67 -26.58 -3.04
N ASP A 35 4.74 -25.86 -4.16
CA ASP A 35 5.94 -25.71 -5.00
C ASP A 35 6.90 -24.61 -4.51
N GLY A 36 6.58 -23.94 -3.40
CA GLY A 36 7.37 -22.83 -2.84
C GLY A 36 7.06 -21.47 -3.44
N ALA A 37 6.23 -21.39 -4.49
CA ALA A 37 5.80 -20.12 -5.05
C ALA A 37 4.72 -19.45 -4.15
N TRP A 38 4.47 -18.17 -4.39
CA TRP A 38 3.34 -17.50 -3.73
C TRP A 38 2.03 -18.05 -4.30
N ALA A 39 1.16 -18.58 -3.44
CA ALA A 39 -0.18 -18.96 -3.83
C ALA A 39 -0.97 -17.71 -4.28
N GLU A 40 -1.83 -17.88 -5.29
CA GLU A 40 -2.64 -16.77 -5.81
C GLU A 40 -3.56 -16.19 -4.72
N ASP A 41 -3.44 -14.89 -4.49
CA ASP A 41 -4.24 -14.15 -3.52
C ASP A 41 -4.39 -12.68 -3.95
N ARG A 42 -5.13 -12.46 -5.03
CA ARG A 42 -5.31 -11.14 -5.69
C ARG A 42 -5.77 -10.02 -4.74
N TYR A 43 -6.47 -10.36 -3.66
CA TYR A 43 -7.02 -9.40 -2.70
C TYR A 43 -6.19 -9.26 -1.43
N ASN A 44 -5.04 -9.94 -1.34
CA ASN A 44 -4.04 -9.63 -0.32
C ASN A 44 -3.25 -8.37 -0.74
N PRO A 45 -3.13 -7.34 0.12
CA PRO A 45 -2.48 -6.08 -0.26
C PRO A 45 -1.04 -6.25 -0.76
N ILE A 46 -0.26 -7.16 -0.17
CA ILE A 46 1.14 -7.40 -0.57
C ILE A 46 1.19 -8.16 -1.89
N TYR A 47 0.38 -9.20 -2.04
CA TYR A 47 0.30 -9.95 -3.30
C TYR A 47 -0.10 -9.02 -4.46
N PHE A 48 -1.08 -8.15 -4.25
CA PHE A 48 -1.49 -7.17 -5.25
C PHE A 48 -0.34 -6.24 -5.67
N LEU A 49 0.34 -5.60 -4.72
CA LEU A 49 1.41 -4.64 -5.03
C LEU A 49 2.63 -5.30 -5.73
N VAL A 50 2.92 -6.56 -5.40
CA VAL A 50 4.10 -7.28 -5.90
C VAL A 50 3.82 -8.08 -7.17
N LYS A 51 2.73 -8.87 -7.21
CA LYS A 51 2.44 -9.81 -8.29
C LYS A 51 1.49 -9.26 -9.35
N VAL A 52 0.60 -8.34 -9.00
CA VAL A 52 -0.44 -7.83 -9.90
C VAL A 52 -0.03 -6.49 -10.49
N GLU A 53 0.13 -5.47 -9.64
CA GLU A 53 0.53 -4.13 -10.05
C GLU A 53 2.03 -4.02 -10.28
N GLN A 54 2.83 -4.93 -9.71
CA GLN A 54 4.30 -4.98 -9.86
C GLN A 54 4.98 -3.62 -9.60
N VAL A 55 4.42 -2.84 -8.67
CA VAL A 55 4.97 -1.54 -8.26
C VAL A 55 5.93 -1.68 -7.10
N ALA A 56 5.82 -2.76 -6.32
CA ALA A 56 6.72 -3.11 -5.24
C ALA A 56 7.76 -4.14 -5.71
N LEU A 57 9.02 -3.71 -5.81
CA LEU A 57 10.12 -4.48 -6.40
C LEU A 57 11.10 -4.98 -5.33
N PRO A 58 11.71 -6.17 -5.51
CA PRO A 58 12.70 -6.70 -4.58
C PRO A 58 14.00 -5.87 -4.64
N LEU A 59 14.72 -5.80 -3.52
CA LEU A 59 16.03 -5.16 -3.46
C LEU A 59 17.14 -6.15 -3.85
N TYR A 60 18.00 -5.76 -4.78
CA TYR A 60 19.12 -6.52 -5.34
C TYR A 60 18.76 -7.97 -5.73
N PRO A 61 17.77 -8.17 -6.64
CA PRO A 61 17.35 -9.51 -7.06
C PRO A 61 18.49 -10.36 -7.65
N GLN A 62 19.54 -9.73 -8.20
CA GLN A 62 20.72 -10.41 -8.75
C GLN A 62 21.50 -11.25 -7.73
N PHE A 63 21.26 -11.08 -6.43
CA PHE A 63 21.89 -11.91 -5.40
C PHE A 63 21.25 -13.29 -5.25
N GLY A 64 20.11 -13.56 -5.89
CA GLY A 64 19.48 -14.89 -5.90
C GLY A 64 18.96 -15.36 -4.54
N THR A 65 18.82 -14.46 -3.57
CA THR A 65 18.34 -14.77 -2.20
C THR A 65 16.82 -14.70 -2.06
N GLU A 66 16.12 -14.28 -3.11
CA GLU A 66 14.65 -14.11 -3.14
C GLU A 66 14.12 -13.34 -1.92
N PRO A 67 14.50 -12.06 -1.74
CA PRO A 67 14.16 -11.32 -0.54
C PRO A 67 12.66 -11.10 -0.41
N ASN A 68 12.16 -11.18 0.83
CA ASN A 68 10.76 -10.92 1.17
C ASN A 68 10.47 -9.44 1.50
N GLY A 69 11.45 -8.56 1.31
CA GLY A 69 11.31 -7.11 1.42
C GLY A 69 11.20 -6.47 0.04
N TYR A 70 10.13 -5.70 -0.18
CA TYR A 70 9.84 -5.04 -1.45
C TYR A 70 9.73 -3.53 -1.26
N TYR A 71 10.11 -2.78 -2.30
CA TYR A 71 10.19 -1.33 -2.29
C TYR A 71 9.45 -0.75 -3.50
N ILE A 72 8.68 0.31 -3.28
CA ILE A 72 8.18 1.15 -4.37
C ILE A 72 9.30 2.14 -4.69
N PRO A 73 9.89 2.10 -5.90
CA PRO A 73 11.08 2.89 -6.22
C PRO A 73 10.75 4.39 -6.25
N PRO A 74 11.64 5.28 -5.79
CA PRO A 74 11.40 6.73 -5.80
C PRO A 74 11.53 7.33 -7.21
N ARG A 75 10.57 8.19 -7.60
CA ARG A 75 10.52 8.76 -8.97
C ARG A 75 11.67 9.70 -9.31
N TRP A 76 12.27 10.35 -8.31
CA TRP A 76 13.23 11.45 -8.51
C TRP A 76 14.70 11.01 -8.51
N VAL A 77 14.97 9.72 -8.30
CA VAL A 77 16.33 9.17 -8.29
C VAL A 77 16.74 8.77 -9.72
N PRO A 78 18.03 8.93 -10.11
CA PRO A 78 18.51 8.52 -11.43
C PRO A 78 18.13 7.09 -11.81
N ARG A 79 17.52 6.92 -12.99
CA ARG A 79 17.04 5.61 -13.48
C ARG A 79 18.13 4.53 -13.54
N PRO A 80 19.38 4.81 -13.98
CA PRO A 80 20.43 3.78 -13.99
C PRO A 80 20.69 3.18 -12.60
N TYR A 81 20.71 4.02 -11.57
CA TYR A 81 20.92 3.58 -10.19
C TYR A 81 19.75 2.72 -9.68
N LEU A 82 18.51 3.15 -9.94
CA LEU A 82 17.34 2.37 -9.55
C LEU A 82 17.28 1.01 -10.23
N ARG A 83 17.63 0.92 -11.52
CA ARG A 83 17.68 -0.36 -12.25
C ARG A 83 18.73 -1.30 -11.68
N GLN A 84 19.87 -0.77 -11.22
CA GLN A 84 20.87 -1.57 -10.50
C GLN A 84 20.32 -2.14 -9.18
N MET A 85 19.51 -1.35 -8.47
CA MET A 85 18.95 -1.74 -7.17
C MET A 85 17.76 -2.70 -7.26
N PHE A 86 16.81 -2.42 -8.17
CA PHE A 86 15.51 -3.08 -8.19
C PHE A 86 15.26 -3.89 -9.48
N GLY A 87 16.20 -3.85 -10.41
CA GLY A 87 16.11 -4.56 -11.68
C GLY A 87 15.34 -3.80 -12.78
N PRO A 88 15.01 -4.47 -13.89
CA PRO A 88 14.45 -3.84 -15.08
C PRO A 88 13.00 -3.33 -14.90
N GLY A 89 12.27 -3.78 -13.88
CA GLY A 89 10.87 -3.38 -13.64
C GLY A 89 10.66 -1.94 -13.17
N VAL A 90 11.74 -1.20 -12.87
CA VAL A 90 11.68 0.16 -12.29
C VAL A 90 10.86 1.14 -13.12
N ASP A 91 11.10 1.21 -14.43
CA ASP A 91 10.44 2.20 -15.27
C ASP A 91 8.92 1.97 -15.32
N GLN A 92 8.52 0.70 -15.43
CA GLN A 92 7.11 0.29 -15.39
C GLN A 92 6.47 0.59 -14.04
N ALA A 93 7.13 0.23 -12.94
CA ALA A 93 6.63 0.52 -11.59
C ALA A 93 6.38 2.02 -11.40
N ILE A 94 7.33 2.84 -11.83
CA ILE A 94 7.25 4.30 -11.72
C ILE A 94 6.14 4.87 -12.60
N GLU A 95 6.01 4.43 -13.84
CA GLU A 95 4.91 4.87 -14.71
C GLU A 95 3.55 4.53 -14.07
N ARG A 96 3.40 3.31 -13.52
CA ARG A 96 2.16 2.85 -12.89
C ARG A 96 1.77 3.69 -11.68
N TYR A 97 2.64 3.87 -10.69
CA TYR A 97 2.24 4.62 -9.49
C TYR A 97 2.22 6.14 -9.71
N GLN A 98 2.82 6.68 -10.79
CA GLN A 98 2.68 8.11 -11.13
C GLN A 98 1.27 8.48 -11.58
N ALA A 99 0.59 7.57 -12.29
CA ALA A 99 -0.79 7.70 -12.71
C ALA A 99 -1.55 6.42 -12.30
N PRO A 100 -1.75 6.21 -10.99
CA PRO A 100 -2.21 4.92 -10.47
C PRO A 100 -3.59 4.58 -11.00
N SER A 101 -3.84 3.28 -11.21
CA SER A 101 -5.18 2.76 -11.43
C SER A 101 -6.08 3.13 -10.24
N ARG A 102 -7.39 3.17 -10.45
CA ARG A 102 -8.38 3.43 -9.39
C ARG A 102 -8.14 2.52 -8.18
N GLU A 103 -7.90 1.23 -8.45
CA GLU A 103 -7.62 0.24 -7.42
C GLU A 103 -6.26 0.44 -6.76
N LEU A 104 -5.19 0.69 -7.52
CA LEU A 104 -3.86 0.94 -6.96
C LEU A 104 -3.88 2.15 -6.01
N LEU A 105 -4.53 3.25 -6.41
CA LEU A 105 -4.65 4.44 -5.57
C LEU A 105 -5.34 4.12 -4.24
N ALA A 106 -6.40 3.30 -4.27
CA ALA A 106 -7.11 2.87 -3.07
C ALA A 106 -6.22 1.97 -2.18
N VAL A 107 -5.53 0.97 -2.75
CA VAL A 107 -4.65 0.07 -1.98
C VAL A 107 -3.49 0.81 -1.32
N LEU A 108 -2.94 1.84 -1.97
CA LEU A 108 -1.90 2.70 -1.39
C LEU A 108 -2.38 3.42 -0.11
N GLN A 109 -3.70 3.65 0.06
CA GLN A 109 -4.24 4.25 1.29
C GLN A 109 -4.14 3.32 2.50
N LEU A 110 -3.94 2.01 2.33
CA LEU A 110 -3.85 1.07 3.46
C LEU A 110 -2.56 1.22 4.27
N PHE A 111 -1.54 1.88 3.71
CA PHE A 111 -0.26 2.08 4.38
C PHE A 111 -0.44 2.79 5.72
N LYS A 112 0.00 2.11 6.78
CA LYS A 112 -0.12 2.57 8.16
C LYS A 112 -1.52 3.07 8.54
N THR A 113 -2.57 2.37 8.12
CA THR A 113 -3.94 2.61 8.62
C THR A 113 -4.25 1.88 9.92
N THR A 114 -3.61 0.75 10.17
CA THR A 114 -3.80 -0.08 11.38
C THR A 114 -2.48 -0.66 11.88
N GLN A 115 -2.44 -1.21 13.09
CA GLN A 115 -1.28 -1.96 13.62
C GLN A 115 -1.48 -3.48 13.45
N LYS A 116 -2.63 -3.91 12.92
CA LYS A 116 -2.91 -5.31 12.58
C LYS A 116 -2.40 -5.61 11.17
N ILE A 117 -1.99 -6.84 10.92
CA ILE A 117 -1.69 -7.27 9.55
C ILE A 117 -3.02 -7.43 8.79
N LEU A 118 -3.07 -6.83 7.60
CA LEU A 118 -4.21 -6.94 6.69
C LEU A 118 -4.02 -8.17 5.78
N PHE A 119 -5.03 -9.03 5.72
CA PHE A 119 -5.01 -10.26 4.93
C PHE A 119 -5.85 -10.15 3.65
N ARG A 120 -6.84 -9.25 3.66
CA ARG A 120 -7.72 -8.99 2.52
C ARG A 120 -8.10 -7.51 2.50
N TYR A 121 -8.38 -6.98 1.32
CA TYR A 121 -9.06 -5.70 1.17
C TYR A 121 -10.34 -5.81 0.33
N GLU A 122 -11.17 -4.78 0.43
CA GLU A 122 -12.36 -4.56 -0.39
C GLU A 122 -12.46 -3.06 -0.71
N ILE A 123 -12.96 -2.74 -1.89
CA ILE A 123 -13.15 -1.35 -2.33
C ILE A 123 -14.64 -1.12 -2.54
N LYS A 124 -15.17 -0.08 -1.89
CA LYS A 124 -16.49 0.47 -2.18
C LYS A 124 -16.32 1.67 -3.07
N GLU A 125 -16.87 1.56 -4.26
CA GLU A 125 -16.80 2.59 -5.28
C GLU A 125 -17.47 3.89 -4.82
N GLY A 126 -16.72 4.99 -4.89
CA GLY A 126 -17.20 6.33 -4.63
C GLY A 126 -17.31 7.20 -5.89
N PRO A 127 -17.78 8.44 -5.74
CA PRO A 127 -17.92 9.37 -6.86
C PRO A 127 -16.56 9.85 -7.39
N LYS A 128 -16.53 10.26 -8.67
CA LYS A 128 -15.39 10.99 -9.24
C LYS A 128 -15.26 12.33 -8.53
N VAL A 129 -14.08 12.63 -8.00
CA VAL A 129 -13.79 13.87 -7.26
C VAL A 129 -12.79 14.79 -7.94
N TYR A 130 -11.96 14.24 -8.84
CA TYR A 130 -10.97 15.03 -9.57
C TYR A 130 -10.64 14.40 -10.92
N GLU A 131 -10.26 15.23 -11.89
CA GLU A 131 -9.88 14.81 -13.24
C GLU A 131 -8.77 15.73 -13.76
N THR A 132 -7.74 15.14 -14.34
CA THR A 132 -6.58 15.86 -14.90
C THR A 132 -5.89 15.02 -15.99
N ALA A 133 -4.79 15.53 -16.53
CA ALA A 133 -3.89 14.74 -17.36
C ALA A 133 -2.54 14.55 -16.65
N ILE A 134 -2.09 13.30 -16.53
CA ILE A 134 -0.76 12.95 -16.00
C ILE A 134 0.07 12.43 -17.17
N ASN A 135 1.20 13.09 -17.46
CA ASN A 135 2.06 12.77 -18.60
C ASN A 135 1.30 12.72 -19.95
N GLY A 136 0.34 13.63 -20.14
CA GLY A 136 -0.49 13.72 -21.35
C GLY A 136 -1.59 12.66 -21.47
N LYS A 137 -1.72 11.75 -20.50
CA LYS A 137 -2.81 10.76 -20.45
C LYS A 137 -3.91 11.24 -19.50
N PRO A 138 -5.21 11.09 -19.86
CA PRO A 138 -6.30 11.44 -18.96
C PRO A 138 -6.26 10.55 -17.72
N TRP A 139 -6.51 11.14 -16.55
CA TRP A 139 -6.51 10.47 -15.26
C TRP A 139 -7.61 11.05 -14.37
N ALA A 140 -8.33 10.19 -13.66
CA ALA A 140 -9.43 10.57 -12.79
C ALA A 140 -9.25 9.94 -11.40
N MET A 141 -9.56 10.72 -10.37
CA MET A 141 -9.59 10.29 -8.98
C MET A 141 -11.04 10.07 -8.54
N TYR A 142 -11.26 8.94 -7.86
CA TYR A 142 -12.54 8.57 -7.27
C TYR A 142 -12.37 8.52 -5.76
N ASN A 143 -13.36 9.03 -5.02
CA ASN A 143 -13.34 8.98 -3.57
C ASN A 143 -13.81 7.60 -3.05
N ASP A 144 -13.08 6.57 -3.46
CA ASP A 144 -13.37 5.20 -3.05
C ASP A 144 -13.09 5.00 -1.57
N THR A 145 -13.86 4.12 -0.95
CA THR A 145 -13.58 3.66 0.41
C THR A 145 -12.90 2.31 0.36
N ILE A 146 -11.66 2.23 0.81
CA ILE A 146 -10.97 0.96 0.99
C ILE A 146 -11.14 0.43 2.41
N ILE A 147 -11.42 -0.85 2.52
CA ILE A 147 -11.63 -1.57 3.77
C ILE A 147 -10.60 -2.70 3.86
N GLY A 148 -9.82 -2.72 4.93
CA GLY A 148 -8.84 -3.76 5.22
C GLY A 148 -9.37 -4.73 6.29
N TYR A 149 -9.16 -6.02 6.08
CA TYR A 149 -9.62 -7.09 6.98
C TYR A 149 -8.44 -7.84 7.62
N ASP A 150 -8.59 -8.18 8.90
CA ASP A 150 -7.62 -9.01 9.62
C ASP A 150 -7.75 -10.51 9.26
N LYS A 151 -6.91 -11.36 9.87
CA LYS A 151 -6.90 -12.81 9.64
C LYS A 151 -8.26 -13.48 9.91
N ALA A 152 -9.05 -12.93 10.82
CA ALA A 152 -10.36 -13.47 11.20
C ALA A 152 -11.49 -12.91 10.33
N GLY A 153 -11.18 -12.10 9.30
CA GLY A 153 -12.17 -11.47 8.44
C GLY A 153 -12.87 -10.27 9.07
N ARG A 154 -12.36 -9.75 10.19
CA ARG A 154 -12.93 -8.57 10.85
C ARG A 154 -12.34 -7.30 10.22
N GLU A 155 -13.15 -6.26 10.12
CA GLU A 155 -12.68 -4.95 9.67
C GLU A 155 -11.58 -4.43 10.62
N ALA A 156 -10.42 -4.11 10.06
CA ALA A 156 -9.26 -3.62 10.78
C ALA A 156 -8.87 -2.18 10.39
N ALA A 157 -9.32 -1.73 9.22
CA ALA A 157 -9.14 -0.37 8.72
C ALA A 157 -10.23 -0.02 7.70
N ARG A 158 -10.62 1.25 7.66
CA ARG A 158 -11.49 1.85 6.64
C ARG A 158 -11.05 3.26 6.36
N VAL A 159 -10.74 3.57 5.11
CA VAL A 159 -10.20 4.87 4.70
C VAL A 159 -10.77 5.26 3.34
N THR A 160 -11.10 6.54 3.18
CA THR A 160 -11.48 7.15 1.90
C THR A 160 -10.25 7.64 1.15
N VAL A 161 -10.26 7.58 -0.18
CA VAL A 161 -9.17 8.12 -1.01
C VAL A 161 -9.02 9.63 -0.82
N GLU A 162 -10.12 10.37 -0.71
CA GLU A 162 -10.07 11.78 -0.38
C GLU A 162 -9.89 11.95 1.13
N GLU A 163 -8.86 12.70 1.51
CA GLU A 163 -8.61 13.04 2.91
C GLU A 163 -9.69 14.03 3.40
N PRO A 164 -10.35 13.76 4.54
CA PRO A 164 -11.36 14.66 5.07
C PRO A 164 -10.75 15.99 5.51
N VAL A 165 -11.37 17.10 5.07
CA VAL A 165 -11.00 18.44 5.53
C VAL A 165 -11.70 18.73 6.86
N HIS A 166 -10.89 18.86 7.92
CA HIS A 166 -11.38 19.25 9.24
C HIS A 166 -11.19 20.76 9.44
N VAL A 167 -12.29 21.52 9.38
CA VAL A 167 -12.29 22.96 9.68
C VAL A 167 -12.52 23.16 11.18
N ARG A 168 -11.59 23.82 11.86
CA ARG A 168 -11.74 24.15 13.28
C ARG A 168 -12.79 25.26 13.48
N PRO A 169 -13.58 25.24 14.57
CA PRO A 169 -14.47 26.34 14.91
C PRO A 169 -13.72 27.68 15.03
N PRO A 170 -14.35 28.79 14.65
CA PRO A 170 -13.73 30.11 14.65
C PRO A 170 -13.40 30.64 16.07
N GLU A 171 -13.89 30.00 17.12
CA GLU A 171 -13.70 30.42 18.52
C GLU A 171 -12.28 30.19 19.05
N TYR A 172 -11.50 29.29 18.44
CA TYR A 172 -10.13 28.94 18.85
C TYR A 172 -9.12 29.39 17.80
N ILE A 173 -9.10 30.70 17.49
CA ILE A 173 -8.03 31.28 16.68
C ILE A 173 -6.73 31.09 17.45
N ASN A 174 -5.73 30.45 16.83
CA ASN A 174 -4.37 30.48 17.32
C ASN A 174 -3.93 31.94 17.34
N SER A 175 -3.97 32.59 18.51
CA SER A 175 -3.34 33.87 18.73
C SER A 175 -1.84 33.70 18.48
N LEU A 176 -1.36 34.26 17.37
CA LEU A 176 0.05 34.55 17.13
C LEU A 176 0.34 35.96 17.62
#